data_AF-A0A1T1CRK6-F1
#
_entry.id   AF-A0A1T1CRK6-F1
#
_cell.length_a   1.000
_cell.length_b   1.000
_cell.length_c   1.000
_cell.angle_alpha   90.00
_cell.angle_beta   90.00
_cell.angle_gamma   90.00
#
_symmetry.space_group_name_H-M   'P 1'
#
loop_
_entity.id
_entity.type
_entity.pdbx_description
1 polymer ?
#
loop_
_entity_poly.entity_id
_entity_poly.type
_entity_poly.pdbx_seq_one_letter_code
_entity_poly.pdbx_strand_id
1 'polypeptide(L)'
;MAESPIIPSDAALLLENATLVDFALLTSAMHMAWLRHIGGRLKSDYRYSIGLVYNTFPLPPKEADLSKLEPLAQTVLDARAAHPGSTLADLYDPDTMPPNLRKAHRALDGAVDRLYRRSGFASERERVERLLMLYEGLRMPLRVEITGKKKGRRVRFSG
;
A
#
# COMPACT_ATOMS: atom_id res chain seq x y z
N MET A 1 -19.84 -2.03 -31.67
CA MET A 1 -20.22 -3.30 -31.01
C MET A 1 -20.21 -3.04 -29.52
N ALA A 2 -21.30 -3.29 -28.81
CA ALA A 2 -21.29 -3.19 -27.36
C ALA A 2 -20.34 -4.28 -26.83
N GLU A 3 -19.34 -3.89 -26.05
CA GLU A 3 -18.43 -4.83 -25.40
C GLU A 3 -19.24 -5.71 -24.43
N SER A 4 -19.01 -7.02 -24.45
CA SER A 4 -19.69 -7.94 -23.55
C SER A 4 -19.33 -7.60 -22.10
N PRO A 5 -20.28 -7.63 -21.13
CA PRO A 5 -19.97 -7.35 -19.75
C PRO A 5 -18.91 -8.32 -19.21
N ILE A 6 -17.84 -7.78 -18.64
CA ILE A 6 -16.78 -8.56 -18.01
C ILE A 6 -17.23 -8.94 -16.60
N ILE A 7 -17.33 -10.24 -16.32
CA ILE A 7 -17.72 -10.77 -15.00
C ILE A 7 -16.48 -11.39 -14.32
N PRO A 8 -15.93 -10.78 -13.26
CA PRO A 8 -14.80 -11.35 -12.54
C PRO A 8 -15.24 -12.60 -11.74
N SER A 9 -14.36 -13.60 -11.69
CA SER A 9 -14.53 -14.75 -10.78
C SER A 9 -14.20 -14.37 -9.33
N ASP A 10 -14.51 -15.27 -8.39
CA ASP A 10 -14.15 -15.15 -6.97
C ASP A 10 -12.63 -15.15 -6.70
N ALA A 11 -11.82 -15.58 -7.68
CA ALA A 11 -10.37 -15.51 -7.61
C ALA A 11 -9.82 -14.09 -7.78
N ALA A 12 -10.64 -13.13 -8.24
CA ALA A 12 -10.27 -11.72 -8.40
C ALA A 12 -11.06 -10.83 -7.44
N LEU A 13 -10.44 -9.73 -7.04
CA LEU A 13 -11.10 -8.68 -6.26
C LEU A 13 -11.29 -7.45 -7.14
N LEU A 14 -12.41 -6.75 -6.95
CA LEU A 14 -12.78 -5.59 -7.73
C LEU A 14 -12.89 -4.36 -6.81
N LEU A 15 -12.30 -3.26 -7.24
CA LEU A 15 -12.55 -1.92 -6.69
C LEU A 15 -13.32 -1.14 -7.75
N GLU A 16 -14.60 -0.87 -7.48
CA GLU A 16 -15.44 -0.09 -8.38
C GLU A 16 -15.04 1.39 -8.35
N ASN A 17 -15.13 2.05 -9.51
CA ASN A 17 -14.81 3.48 -9.66
C ASN A 17 -13.40 3.87 -9.17
N ALA A 18 -12.44 2.95 -9.32
CA ALA A 18 -11.06 3.18 -8.95
C ALA A 18 -10.46 4.34 -9.76
N THR A 19 -9.77 5.24 -9.05
CA THR A 19 -9.04 6.35 -9.64
C THR A 19 -7.62 5.94 -10.04
N LEU A 20 -6.94 6.80 -10.80
CA LEU A 20 -5.50 6.62 -11.08
C LEU A 20 -4.66 6.70 -9.79
N VAL A 21 -5.12 7.41 -8.77
CA VAL A 21 -4.48 7.45 -7.45
C VAL A 21 -4.59 6.10 -6.75
N ASP A 22 -5.75 5.45 -6.79
CA ASP A 22 -5.93 4.10 -6.22
C ASP A 22 -5.00 3.10 -6.92
N PHE A 23 -4.96 3.14 -8.26
CA PHE A 23 -4.04 2.32 -9.04
C PHE A 23 -2.58 2.59 -8.66
N ALA A 24 -2.18 3.86 -8.55
CA ALA A 24 -0.83 4.26 -8.15
C ALA A 24 -0.42 3.66 -6.80
N LEU A 25 -1.29 3.77 -5.79
CA LEU A 25 -1.01 3.26 -4.46
C LEU A 25 -0.94 1.73 -4.46
N LEU A 26 -1.94 1.05 -5.04
CA LEU A 26 -2.06 -0.41 -5.01
C LEU A 26 -1.00 -1.13 -5.86
N THR A 27 -0.41 -0.47 -6.85
CA THR A 27 0.67 -1.06 -7.67
C THR A 27 2.07 -0.68 -7.19
N SER A 28 2.19 0.22 -6.20
CA SER A 28 3.47 0.69 -5.69
C SER A 28 4.25 -0.38 -4.92
N ALA A 29 5.58 -0.23 -4.90
CA ALA A 29 6.47 -1.01 -4.05
C ALA A 29 6.13 -0.89 -2.56
N MET A 30 5.54 0.23 -2.13
CA MET A 30 5.07 0.42 -0.75
C MET A 30 3.93 -0.53 -0.40
N HIS A 31 2.91 -0.59 -1.25
CA HIS A 31 1.79 -1.51 -1.06
C HIS A 31 2.22 -2.97 -1.22
N MET A 32 3.09 -3.25 -2.19
CA MET A 32 3.65 -4.59 -2.39
C MET A 32 4.51 -5.05 -1.21
N ALA A 33 5.21 -4.14 -0.53
CA ALA A 33 5.92 -4.44 0.71
C ALA A 33 4.95 -4.84 1.83
N TRP A 34 3.82 -4.13 1.96
CA TRP A 34 2.75 -4.50 2.90
C TRP A 34 2.17 -5.87 2.60
N LEU A 35 1.75 -6.10 1.35
CA LEU A 35 1.22 -7.38 0.89
C LEU A 35 2.19 -8.53 1.18
N ARG A 36 3.49 -8.35 0.91
CA ARG A 36 4.51 -9.39 1.13
C ARG A 36 4.62 -9.84 2.58
N HIS A 37 4.41 -8.92 3.53
CA HIS A 37 4.64 -9.13 4.96
C HIS A 37 3.36 -9.47 5.73
N ILE A 38 2.23 -8.88 5.35
CA ILE A 38 0.96 -8.99 6.08
C ILE A 38 -0.03 -9.90 5.34
N GLY A 39 0.08 -9.98 4.01
CA GLY A 39 -0.82 -10.79 3.19
C GLY A 39 -0.65 -12.29 3.41
N GLY A 40 -1.67 -13.03 2.98
CA GLY A 40 -1.63 -14.48 2.98
C GLY A 40 -0.71 -15.02 1.89
N ARG A 41 -0.43 -16.33 1.97
CA ARG A 41 0.26 -17.07 0.93
C ARG A 41 -0.48 -18.36 0.63
N LEU A 42 -0.43 -18.79 -0.64
CA LEU A 42 -0.72 -20.16 -1.02
C LEU A 42 0.60 -20.80 -1.44
N LYS A 43 1.17 -21.63 -0.57
CA LYS A 43 2.59 -22.03 -0.65
C LYS A 43 3.47 -20.76 -0.65
N SER A 44 4.16 -20.45 -1.74
CA SER A 44 4.97 -19.25 -1.92
C SER A 44 4.22 -18.09 -2.57
N ASP A 45 3.09 -18.36 -3.22
CA ASP A 45 2.41 -17.38 -4.07
C ASP A 45 1.62 -16.39 -3.23
N TYR A 46 1.56 -15.14 -3.67
CA TYR A 46 0.81 -14.10 -2.98
C TYR A 46 -0.68 -14.42 -2.97
N ARG A 47 -1.30 -14.34 -1.79
CA ARG A 47 -2.75 -14.38 -1.66
C ARG A 47 -3.25 -13.06 -1.11
N TYR A 48 -3.73 -12.22 -2.01
CA TYR A 48 -4.31 -10.93 -1.66
C TYR A 48 -5.65 -11.11 -0.92
N SER A 49 -5.95 -10.22 0.02
CA SER A 49 -7.22 -10.20 0.75
C SER A 49 -7.62 -8.77 1.09
N ILE A 50 -8.92 -8.47 0.94
CA ILE A 50 -9.47 -7.16 1.33
C ILE A 50 -9.26 -6.95 2.83
N GLY A 51 -9.65 -7.91 3.66
CA GLY A 51 -9.65 -7.76 5.12
C GLY A 51 -8.25 -7.68 5.74
N LEU A 52 -7.27 -8.37 5.15
CA LEU A 52 -5.93 -8.47 5.72
C LEU A 52 -4.93 -7.49 5.11
N VAL A 53 -5.08 -7.15 3.82
CA VAL A 53 -4.13 -6.31 3.10
C VAL A 53 -4.71 -4.94 2.82
N TYR A 54 -5.81 -4.86 2.07
CA TYR A 54 -6.36 -3.57 1.63
C TYR A 54 -6.86 -2.73 2.81
N ASN A 55 -7.71 -3.31 3.66
CA ASN A 55 -8.33 -2.59 4.79
C ASN A 55 -7.32 -2.19 5.87
N THR A 56 -6.18 -2.87 5.96
CA THR A 56 -5.15 -2.62 6.97
C THR A 56 -3.99 -1.79 6.44
N PHE A 57 -3.91 -1.58 5.13
CA PHE A 57 -2.83 -0.82 4.51
C PHE A 57 -2.84 0.62 5.05
N PRO A 58 -1.77 1.06 5.73
CA PRO A 58 -1.69 2.43 6.22
C PRO A 58 -1.50 3.37 5.03
N LEU A 59 -2.55 4.10 4.68
CA LEU A 59 -2.51 5.10 3.62
C LEU A 59 -1.54 6.25 3.99
N PRO A 60 -1.08 7.03 2.99
CA PRO A 60 -0.27 8.21 3.26
C PRO A 60 -0.97 9.17 4.24
N PRO A 61 -0.21 10.03 4.97
CA PRO A 61 -0.80 11.07 5.81
C PRO A 61 -1.84 11.89 5.04
N LYS A 62 -2.89 12.35 5.73
CA LYS A 62 -4.01 13.07 5.09
C LYS A 62 -3.59 14.36 4.40
N GLU A 63 -2.49 14.95 4.86
CA GLU A 63 -1.91 16.20 4.35
C GLU A 63 -1.00 15.98 3.14
N ALA A 64 -0.78 14.72 2.73
CA ALA A 64 0.07 14.40 1.59
C ALA A 64 -0.61 14.79 0.27
N ASP A 65 0.12 15.50 -0.59
CA ASP A 65 -0.34 15.85 -1.94
C ASP A 65 -0.22 14.64 -2.88
N LEU A 66 -1.38 14.09 -3.28
CA LEU A 66 -1.49 12.93 -4.16
C LEU A 66 -1.57 13.30 -5.65
N SER A 67 -1.67 14.59 -6.00
CA SER A 67 -1.91 15.04 -7.38
C SER A 67 -0.83 14.57 -8.37
N LYS A 68 0.38 14.34 -7.88
CA LYS A 68 1.51 13.87 -8.68
C LYS A 68 1.44 12.39 -9.06
N LEU A 69 0.54 11.62 -8.44
CA LEU A 69 0.44 10.17 -8.68
C LEU A 69 -0.29 9.83 -9.98
N GLU A 70 -1.32 10.58 -10.35
CA GLU A 70 -2.12 10.31 -11.55
C GLU A 70 -1.29 10.26 -12.85
N PRO A 71 -0.44 11.25 -13.18
CA PRO A 71 0.36 11.17 -14.40
C PRO A 71 1.39 10.01 -14.37
N LEU A 72 1.87 9.64 -13.19
CA LEU A 72 2.80 8.50 -13.04
C LEU A 72 2.07 7.17 -13.22
N ALA A 73 0.86 7.03 -12.67
CA ALA A 73 -0.01 5.89 -12.92
C ALA A 73 -0.33 5.75 -14.41
N GLN A 74 -0.68 6.87 -15.07
CA GLN A 74 -0.93 6.86 -16.51
C GLN A 74 0.32 6.42 -17.29
N THR A 75 1.51 6.89 -16.90
CA THR A 75 2.77 6.46 -17.54
C THR A 75 2.99 4.93 -17.41
N VAL A 76 2.59 4.31 -16.30
CA VAL A 76 2.63 2.84 -16.15
C VAL A 76 1.64 2.17 -17.11
N LEU A 77 0.43 2.69 -17.26
CA LEU A 77 -0.58 2.17 -18.18
C LEU A 77 -0.12 2.32 -19.64
N ASP A 78 0.40 3.48 -20.03
CA ASP A 78 0.94 3.75 -21.36
C ASP A 78 2.12 2.84 -21.67
N ALA A 79 3.00 2.61 -20.69
CA ALA A 79 4.12 1.68 -20.84
C ALA A 79 3.67 0.24 -21.08
N ARG A 80 2.54 -0.20 -20.51
CA ARG A 80 1.94 -1.51 -20.81
C ARG A 80 1.34 -1.53 -22.21
N ALA A 81 0.60 -0.48 -22.59
CA ALA A 81 -0.04 -0.36 -23.90
C ALA A 81 0.94 -0.34 -25.08
N ALA A 82 2.18 0.10 -24.84
CA ALA A 82 3.26 0.10 -25.84
C ALA A 82 3.75 -1.30 -26.25
N HIS A 83 3.27 -2.38 -25.60
CA HIS A 83 3.66 -3.76 -25.89
C HIS A 83 2.43 -4.61 -26.27
N PRO A 84 1.78 -4.32 -27.42
CA PRO A 84 0.62 -5.07 -27.86
C PRO A 84 0.97 -6.54 -28.09
N GLY A 85 0.10 -7.45 -27.63
CA GLY A 85 0.30 -8.90 -27.73
C GLY A 85 1.05 -9.54 -26.56
N SER A 86 1.64 -8.75 -25.65
CA SER A 86 2.17 -9.26 -24.38
C SER A 86 1.06 -9.42 -23.35
N THR A 87 1.07 -10.52 -22.59
CA THR A 87 0.20 -10.68 -21.41
C THR A 87 0.76 -9.88 -20.23
N LEU A 88 -0.05 -9.67 -19.19
CA LEU A 88 0.47 -9.10 -17.94
C LEU A 88 1.54 -10.00 -17.30
N ALA A 89 1.51 -11.32 -17.49
CA ALA A 89 2.56 -12.21 -17.00
C ALA A 89 3.90 -11.89 -17.68
N ASP A 90 3.91 -11.76 -19.02
CA ASP A 90 5.10 -11.42 -19.80
C ASP A 90 5.68 -10.05 -19.40
N LEU A 91 4.80 -9.07 -19.17
CA LEU A 91 5.20 -7.70 -18.81
C LEU A 91 5.76 -7.59 -17.38
N TYR A 92 5.37 -8.50 -16.48
CA TYR A 92 5.76 -8.46 -15.06
C TYR A 92 6.74 -9.55 -14.65
N ASP A 93 7.23 -10.35 -15.59
CA ASP A 93 8.38 -11.23 -15.37
C ASP A 93 9.59 -10.40 -14.91
N PRO A 94 10.22 -10.71 -13.75
CA PRO A 94 11.31 -9.91 -13.19
C PRO A 94 12.52 -9.78 -14.11
N ASP A 95 12.80 -10.80 -14.92
CA ASP A 95 13.98 -10.91 -15.77
C ASP A 95 13.74 -10.26 -17.14
N THR A 96 12.51 -10.34 -17.67
CA THR A 96 12.17 -9.82 -19.00
C THR A 96 11.32 -8.55 -19.01
N MET A 97 10.92 -8.00 -17.85
CA MET A 97 10.09 -6.79 -17.78
C MET A 97 10.69 -5.65 -18.63
N PRO A 98 9.92 -5.07 -19.57
CA PRO A 98 10.40 -4.04 -20.46
C PRO A 98 11.01 -2.83 -19.73
N PRO A 99 12.14 -2.26 -20.21
CA PRO A 99 12.81 -1.15 -19.53
C PRO A 99 11.95 0.10 -19.31
N ASN A 100 11.04 0.41 -20.26
CA ASN A 100 10.12 1.54 -20.12
C ASN A 100 9.12 1.33 -18.97
N LEU A 101 8.56 0.12 -18.83
CA LEU A 101 7.66 -0.23 -17.74
C LEU A 101 8.38 -0.23 -16.39
N ARG A 102 9.59 -0.78 -16.33
CA ARG A 102 10.43 -0.75 -15.13
C ARG A 102 10.76 0.68 -14.70
N LYS A 103 11.06 1.57 -15.65
CA LYS A 103 11.31 2.99 -15.40
C LYS A 103 10.05 3.70 -14.88
N ALA A 104 8.88 3.40 -15.45
CA ALA A 104 7.59 3.95 -15.01
C ALA A 104 7.30 3.56 -13.55
N HIS A 105 7.44 2.28 -13.20
CA HIS A 105 7.29 1.82 -11.80
C HIS A 105 8.27 2.47 -10.85
N ARG A 106 9.56 2.56 -11.19
CA ARG A 106 10.55 3.24 -10.35
C ARG A 106 10.19 4.70 -10.07
N ALA A 107 9.64 5.41 -11.06
CA ALA A 107 9.20 6.79 -10.88
C ALA A 107 7.96 6.89 -9.96
N LEU A 108 6.98 6.01 -10.18
CA LEU A 108 5.79 5.88 -9.33
C LEU A 108 6.16 5.55 -7.88
N ASP A 109 6.99 4.52 -7.68
CA ASP A 109 7.47 4.07 -6.38
C ASP A 109 8.19 5.19 -5.63
N GLY A 110 9.09 5.91 -6.30
CA GLY A 110 9.77 7.05 -5.69
C GLY A 110 8.82 8.17 -5.29
N ALA A 111 7.74 8.40 -6.05
CA ALA A 111 6.71 9.38 -5.69
C ALA A 111 5.89 8.92 -4.48
N VAL A 112 5.44 7.68 -4.46
CA VAL A 112 4.69 7.09 -3.34
C VAL A 112 5.54 7.07 -2.07
N ASP A 113 6.80 6.62 -2.15
CA ASP A 113 7.74 6.61 -1.03
C ASP A 113 7.85 8.00 -0.36
N ARG A 114 7.92 9.06 -1.16
CA ARG A 114 8.02 10.43 -0.67
C ARG A 114 6.78 10.92 0.09
N LEU A 115 5.62 10.29 -0.11
CA LEU A 115 4.43 10.57 0.68
C LEU A 115 4.55 10.07 2.12
N TYR A 116 5.30 8.98 2.34
CA TYR A 116 5.52 8.40 3.67
C TYR A 116 6.77 8.93 4.38
N ARG A 117 7.80 9.27 3.59
CA ARG A 117 9.07 9.83 4.07
C ARG A 117 9.78 10.61 2.96
N ARG A 118 10.07 11.89 3.17
CA ARG A 118 10.63 12.81 2.16
C ARG A 118 11.91 12.32 1.47
N SER A 119 12.78 11.59 2.18
CA SER A 119 14.03 11.03 1.63
C SER A 119 13.83 9.73 0.82
N GLY A 120 12.61 9.19 0.76
CA GLY A 120 12.34 7.86 0.19
C GLY A 120 12.84 6.72 1.09
N PHE A 121 12.98 5.52 0.53
CA PHE A 121 13.42 4.31 1.26
C PHE A 121 14.54 3.56 0.54
N ALA A 122 15.55 3.12 1.30
CA ALA A 122 16.69 2.40 0.75
C ALA A 122 16.39 0.90 0.55
N SER A 123 15.43 0.35 1.30
CA SER A 123 15.06 -1.06 1.24
C SER A 123 13.58 -1.29 1.50
N GLU A 124 13.11 -2.48 1.14
CA GLU A 124 11.78 -2.95 1.51
C GLU A 124 11.58 -3.02 3.02
N ARG A 125 12.58 -3.46 3.77
CA ARG A 125 12.53 -3.54 5.22
C ARG A 125 12.17 -2.19 5.84
N GLU A 126 12.81 -1.11 5.40
CA GLU A 126 12.50 0.24 5.92
C GLU A 126 11.08 0.69 5.57
N ARG A 127 10.54 0.28 4.41
CA ARG A 127 9.14 0.54 4.04
C ARG A 127 8.20 -0.14 5.03
N VAL A 128 8.44 -1.42 5.31
CA VAL A 128 7.61 -2.22 6.22
C VAL A 128 7.67 -1.67 7.64
N GLU A 129 8.86 -1.35 8.14
CA GLU A 129 9.04 -0.72 9.47
C GLU A 129 8.22 0.58 9.57
N ARG A 130 8.24 1.41 8.52
CA ARG A 130 7.44 2.64 8.47
C ARG A 130 5.93 2.34 8.48
N LEU A 131 5.48 1.40 7.67
CA LEU A 131 4.07 1.04 7.59
C LEU A 131 3.57 0.46 8.91
N LEU A 132 4.33 -0.42 9.57
CA LEU A 132 3.98 -0.96 10.88
C LEU A 132 3.83 0.15 11.94
N MET A 133 4.76 1.12 11.97
CA MET A 133 4.64 2.28 12.88
C MET A 133 3.36 3.10 12.63
N LEU A 134 2.98 3.31 11.36
CA LEU A 134 1.75 4.03 11.01
C LEU A 134 0.51 3.21 11.38
N TYR A 135 0.52 1.91 11.13
CA TYR A 135 -0.55 1.00 11.50
C TYR A 135 -0.80 0.98 13.01
N GLU A 136 0.27 0.88 13.81
CA GLU A 136 0.18 0.97 15.27
C GLU A 136 -0.48 2.28 15.70
N GLY A 137 -0.03 3.41 15.14
CA GLY A 137 -0.59 4.73 15.40
C GLY A 137 -2.09 4.83 15.11
N LEU A 138 -2.57 4.23 14.02
CA LEU A 138 -4.00 4.16 13.67
C LEU A 138 -4.83 3.34 14.69
N ARG A 139 -4.20 2.39 15.38
CA ARG A 139 -4.86 1.53 16.38
C ARG A 139 -4.76 2.02 17.81
N MET A 140 -3.88 2.99 18.10
CA MET A 140 -3.74 3.58 19.44
C MET A 140 -4.97 4.33 20.00
N PRO A 141 -6.04 4.70 19.26
CA PRO A 141 -7.26 5.26 19.88
C PRO A 141 -8.08 4.28 20.72
N LEU A 142 -7.70 2.99 20.79
CA LEU A 142 -8.39 1.96 21.59
C LEU A 142 -7.76 1.70 22.97
N ARG A 143 -6.77 2.50 23.41
CA ARG A 143 -6.40 2.50 24.83
C ARG A 143 -7.53 3.17 25.59
N VAL A 144 -8.41 2.36 26.17
CA VAL A 144 -9.25 2.80 27.30
C VAL A 144 -8.31 3.50 28.28
N GLU A 145 -8.49 4.81 28.44
CA GLU A 145 -7.90 5.52 29.56
C GLU A 145 -8.45 4.87 30.82
N ILE A 146 -7.70 3.93 31.40
CA ILE A 146 -7.95 3.52 32.77
C ILE A 146 -7.62 4.78 33.58
N THR A 147 -8.67 5.54 33.90
CA THR A 147 -8.63 6.69 34.81
C THR A 147 -8.26 6.20 36.20
N GLY A 148 -6.98 5.90 36.39
CA GLY A 148 -6.41 5.56 37.68
C GLY A 148 -6.39 6.80 38.56
N LYS A 149 -7.48 7.04 39.31
CA LYS A 149 -7.48 7.97 40.45
C LYS A 149 -6.38 7.55 41.43
N LYS A 150 -5.22 8.22 41.39
CA LYS A 150 -4.26 8.18 42.50
C LYS A 150 -4.82 9.01 43.66
N LYS A 151 -5.49 8.38 44.63
CA LYS A 151 -5.66 8.94 45.99
C LYS A 151 -4.60 8.33 46.90
N GLY A 152 -3.40 8.91 46.89
CA GLY A 152 -2.41 8.70 47.94
C GLY A 152 -2.82 9.51 49.17
N ARG A 153 -3.48 8.87 50.16
CA ARG A 153 -3.78 9.49 51.45
C ARG A 153 -2.46 9.58 52.24
N ARG A 154 -1.96 10.80 52.44
CA ARG A 154 -0.80 11.07 53.30
C ARG A 154 -1.22 10.85 54.76
N VAL A 155 -0.82 9.73 55.36
CA VAL A 155 -0.96 9.52 56.81
C VAL A 155 0.23 10.21 57.47
N ARG A 156 -0.04 11.27 58.25
CA ARG A 156 0.95 11.84 59.18
C ARG A 156 0.87 11.03 60.47
N PHE A 157 2.00 10.44 60.87
CA PHE A 157 2.20 10.01 62.25
C PHE A 157 2.78 11.19 63.02
N SER A 158 2.11 11.60 64.09
CA SER A 158 2.67 12.42 65.17
C SER A 158 2.64 11.56 66.43
N GLY A 159 3.78 11.49 67.12
CA GLY A 159 3.87 10.96 68.47
C GLY A 159 3.22 11.88 69.50
#